data_AF-A0A562DJH9-F1
#
_entry.id   AF-A0A562DJH9-F1
#
_cell.length_a   1.000
_cell.length_b   1.000
_cell.length_c   1.000
_cell.angle_alpha   90.00
_cell.angle_beta   90.00
_cell.angle_gamma   90.00
#
_symmetry.space_group_name_H-M   'P 1'
#
loop_
_entity.id
_entity.type
_entity.pdbx_description
1 polymer ?
#
loop_
_entity_poly.entity_id
_entity_poly.type
_entity_poly.pdbx_seq_one_letter_code
_entity_poly.pdbx_strand_id
1 'polypeptide(L)' 'MRDQPVPAGTVLLGEVGLAGEVRRVVGAGRRLAEANRLGFDRGVVPRDVEGVPKGMKKFEVSNVAQALSTLTR' A
#
# COMPACT_ATOMS: atom_id res chain seq x y z
N MET A 1 -6.19 -18.06 5.60
CA MET A 1 -6.24 -16.64 6.03
C MET A 1 -5.42 -16.54 7.30
N ARG A 2 -4.51 -15.57 7.43
CA ARG A 2 -3.79 -15.35 8.70
C ARG A 2 -4.72 -14.46 9.54
N ASP A 3 -5.22 -14.98 10.66
CA ASP A 3 -6.15 -14.27 11.56
C ASP A 3 -5.38 -13.22 12.37
N GLN A 4 -4.82 -12.24 11.65
CA GLN A 4 -3.93 -11.22 12.17
C GLN A 4 -4.44 -9.86 11.73
N PRO A 5 -4.51 -8.88 12.66
CA PRO A 5 -4.96 -7.55 12.31
C PRO A 5 -3.95 -6.86 11.38
N VAL A 6 -4.47 -6.02 10.49
CA VAL A 6 -3.64 -5.10 9.71
C VAL A 6 -3.11 -4.01 10.65
N PRO A 7 -1.82 -3.63 10.60
CA PRO A 7 -1.31 -2.52 11.39
C PRO A 7 -2.13 -1.24 11.16
N ALA A 8 -2.50 -0.57 12.26
CA ALA A 8 -3.21 0.71 12.19
C ALA A 8 -2.44 1.74 11.35
N GLY A 9 -3.18 2.68 10.74
CA GLY A 9 -2.59 3.71 9.89
C GLY A 9 -2.15 3.21 8.50
N THR A 10 -2.50 1.98 8.11
CA THR A 10 -2.12 1.41 6.80
C THR A 10 -3.18 1.61 5.73
N VAL A 11 -2.78 2.09 4.55
CA VAL A 11 -3.54 2.05 3.30
C VAL A 11 -2.83 1.15 2.28
N LEU A 12 -3.61 0.37 1.52
CA LEU A 12 -3.12 -0.44 0.40
C LEU A 12 -3.76 0.07 -0.89
N LEU A 13 -2.96 0.28 -1.94
CA LEU A 13 -3.44 0.72 -3.25
C LEU A 13 -2.86 -0.18 -4.33
N GLY A 14 -3.69 -0.61 -5.28
CA GLY A 14 -3.28 -1.44 -6.41
C GLY A 14 -4.42 -2.31 -6.91
N GLU A 15 -4.27 -2.83 -8.12
CA GLU A 15 -5.12 -3.90 -8.66
C GLU A 15 -4.39 -5.23 -8.49
N VAL A 16 -5.16 -6.31 -8.31
CA VAL A 16 -4.61 -7.66 -8.14
C VAL A 16 -5.00 -8.49 -9.34
N GLY A 17 -4.00 -9.04 -10.04
CA GLY A 17 -4.23 -10.04 -11.08
C GLY A 17 -4.40 -11.44 -10.50
N LEU A 18 -4.90 -12.37 -11.31
CA LEU A 18 -5.15 -13.75 -10.86
C LEU A 18 -3.86 -14.52 -10.52
N ALA A 19 -2.72 -14.13 -11.12
CA ALA A 19 -1.41 -14.68 -10.75
C ALA A 19 -0.86 -14.07 -9.45
N GLY A 20 -1.62 -13.16 -8.82
CA GLY A 20 -1.25 -12.51 -7.57
C GLY A 20 -0.32 -11.32 -7.74
N GLU A 21 -0.07 -10.86 -8.96
CA GLU A 21 0.69 -9.64 -9.21
C GLU A 21 -0.11 -8.40 -8.77
N VAL A 22 0.61 -7.41 -8.24
CA VAL A 22 0.00 -6.12 -7.85
C VAL A 22 0.38 -5.06 -8.88
N ARG A 23 -0.64 -4.42 -9.48
CA ARG A 23 -0.51 -3.48 -10.60
C ARG A 23 -0.88 -2.07 -10.17
N ARG A 24 -0.30 -1.07 -10.86
CA ARG A 24 -0.55 0.35 -10.62
C ARG A 24 -2.01 0.72 -10.88
N VAL A 25 -2.58 1.50 -9.97
CA VAL A 25 -3.85 2.21 -10.15
C VAL A 25 -3.60 3.66 -10.54
N VAL A 26 -4.50 4.22 -11.36
CA VAL A 26 -4.47 5.65 -11.70
C VAL A 26 -4.66 6.50 -10.45
N GLY A 27 -3.83 7.52 -10.25
CA GLY A 27 -4.00 8.48 -9.15
C GLY A 27 -3.58 7.96 -7.77
N ALA A 28 -2.66 6.99 -7.69
CA ALA A 28 -2.16 6.45 -6.42
C ALA A 28 -1.58 7.56 -5.51
N GLY A 29 -0.69 8.42 -6.01
CA GLY A 29 -0.10 9.51 -5.22
C GLY A 29 -1.14 10.49 -4.63
N ARG A 30 -2.19 10.82 -5.38
CA ARG A 30 -3.30 11.65 -4.89
C ARG A 30 -4.03 10.99 -3.72
N ARG A 31 -4.33 9.70 -3.83
CA ARG A 31 -4.97 8.93 -2.76
C ARG A 31 -4.08 8.77 -1.54
N LEU A 32 -2.76 8.63 -1.73
CA LEU A 32 -1.81 8.64 -0.62
C LEU A 32 -1.80 10.00 0.10
N ALA A 33 -1.88 11.11 -0.64
CA ALA A 33 -1.99 12.45 -0.05
C ALA A 33 -3.28 12.65 0.76
N GLU A 34 -4.41 12.13 0.27
CA GLU A 34 -5.68 12.12 1.00
C GLU A 34 -5.60 11.25 2.26
N ALA A 35 -5.06 10.03 2.14
CA ALA A 35 -4.86 9.13 3.27
C ALA A 35 -3.96 9.75 4.35
N ASN A 36 -2.85 10.40 3.97
CA ASN A 36 -1.97 11.06 4.93
C ASN A 36 -2.67 12.20 5.69
N ARG A 37 -3.54 12.97 5.03
CA ARG A 37 -4.35 14.01 5.69
C ARG A 37 -5.36 13.44 6.69
N LEU A 38 -5.82 12.22 6.46
CA LEU A 38 -6.73 11.49 7.35
C LEU A 38 -5.99 10.75 8.49
N GLY A 39 -4.66 10.87 8.57
CA GLY A 39 -3.85 10.27 9.63
C GLY A 39 -3.29 8.88 9.32
N PHE A 40 -3.38 8.40 8.08
CA PHE A 40 -2.68 7.19 7.65
C PHE A 40 -1.21 7.50 7.39
N ASP A 41 -0.31 6.75 8.00
CA ASP A 41 1.14 6.96 7.94
C ASP A 41 1.89 5.82 7.23
N ARG A 42 1.20 4.76 6.79
CA ARG A 42 1.77 3.61 6.06
C ARG A 42 1.03 3.40 4.74
N GLY A 43 1.77 3.36 3.62
CA GLY A 43 1.23 3.09 2.30
C GLY A 43 1.88 1.87 1.64
N VAL A 44 1.11 0.81 1.38
CA VAL A 44 1.54 -0.33 0.57
C VAL A 44 1.06 -0.14 -0.86
N VAL A 45 2.00 -0.05 -1.81
CA VAL A 45 1.72 0.34 -3.18
C VAL A 45 2.50 -0.52 -4.17
N PRO A 46 2.10 -0.58 -5.45
CA PRO A 46 2.87 -1.25 -6.48
C PRO A 46 4.18 -0.48 -6.69
N ARG A 47 5.17 -1.11 -7.32
CA ARG A 47 6.41 -0.43 -7.70
C ARG A 47 6.15 0.81 -8.57
N ASP A 48 7.05 1.79 -8.44
CA ASP A 48 7.06 3.01 -9.24
C ASP A 48 5.82 3.89 -9.03
N VAL A 49 5.32 3.93 -7.79
CA VAL A 49 4.34 4.93 -7.36
C VAL A 49 5.07 6.15 -6.79
N GLU A 50 4.80 7.29 -7.43
CA GLU A 50 5.28 8.61 -7.03
C GLU A 50 4.24 9.37 -6.20
N GLY A 51 4.63 10.54 -5.69
CA GLY A 51 3.73 11.44 -4.96
C GLY A 51 3.40 10.99 -3.55
N VAL A 52 4.30 10.23 -2.90
CA VAL A 52 4.12 9.86 -1.49
C VAL A 52 4.34 11.09 -0.60
N PRO A 53 3.38 11.42 0.28
CA PRO A 53 3.50 12.57 1.17
C PRO A 53 4.65 12.44 2.16
N LYS A 54 5.21 13.58 2.57
CA LYS A 54 6.12 13.64 3.72
C LYS A 54 5.40 13.13 4.97
N GLY A 55 6.06 12.24 5.71
CA GLY A 55 5.50 11.61 6.92
C GLY A 55 4.86 10.25 6.69
N MET A 56 4.59 9.85 5.44
CA MET A 56 4.07 8.52 5.11
C MET A 56 5.19 7.56 4.71
N LYS A 57 5.23 6.38 5.35
CA LYS A 57 6.14 5.28 5.01
C LYS A 57 5.62 4.51 3.80
N LYS A 58 6.39 4.51 2.71
CA LYS A 58 6.10 3.76 1.48
C LYS A 58 6.63 2.33 1.56
N PHE A 59 5.80 1.36 1.21
CA PHE A 59 6.18 -0.04 1.01
C PHE A 59 5.81 -0.45 -0.42
N GLU A 60 6.82 -0.65 -1.26
CA GLU A 60 6.59 -1.09 -2.64
C GLU A 60 6.52 -2.61 -2.74
N VAL A 61 5.53 -3.10 -3.48
CA VAL A 61 5.29 -4.52 -3.67
C VAL A 61 5.06 -4.87 -5.13
N SER A 62 5.34 -6.12 -5.48
CA SER A 62 5.12 -6.68 -6.81
C SER A 62 4.02 -7.74 -6.84
N ASN A 63 3.67 -8.31 -5.69
CA ASN A 63 2.67 -9.37 -5.56
C ASN A 63 2.02 -9.35 -4.16
N VAL A 64 0.90 -10.08 -4.02
CA VAL A 64 0.12 -10.16 -2.78
C VAL A 64 0.91 -10.78 -1.62
N ALA A 65 1.78 -11.76 -1.88
CA ALA A 65 2.59 -12.38 -0.82
C ALA A 65 3.56 -11.37 -0.18
N GLN A 66 4.16 -10.50 -0.99
CA GLN A 66 5.00 -9.41 -0.51
C GLN A 66 4.17 -8.38 0.28
N ALA A 67 2.96 -8.04 -0.19
CA ALA A 67 2.04 -7.16 0.55
C ALA A 67 1.70 -7.72 1.93
N LEU A 68 1.35 -9.00 2.05
CA LEU A 68 1.06 -9.63 3.34
C LEU A 68 2.29 -9.64 4.28
N SER A 69 3.49 -9.75 3.71
CA SER A 69 4.74 -9.73 4.48
C SER A 69 5.08 -8.35 5.06
N THR A 70 4.59 -7.25 4.46
CA THR A 70 4.77 -5.89 5.01
C THR A 70 3.83 -5.58 6.17
N LEU A 71 2.71 -6.31 6.29
CA LEU A 71 1.71 -6.15 7.34
C LEU A 71 2.04 -6.92 8.63
N THR A 72 2.98 -7.85 8.55
CA THR A 72 3.42 -8.68 9.69
C THR A 72 4.68 -8.14 10.38
N ARG A 73 5.14 -6.95 9.98
CA ARG A 73 6.31 -6.24 10.52
C ARG A 73 5.94 -4.89 11.14
#